data_AF-A0A929YZZ5-F1
#
_entry.id   AF-A0A929YZZ5-F1
#
_cell.length_a   1.000
_cell.length_b   1.000
_cell.length_c   1.000
_cell.angle_alpha   90.00
_cell.angle_beta   90.00
_cell.angle_gamma   90.00
#
_symmetry.space_group_name_H-M   'P 1'
#
loop_
_entity.id
_entity.type
_entity.pdbx_description
1 polymer ?
#
loop_
_entity_poly.entity_id
_entity_poly.type
_entity_poly.pdbx_seq_one_letter_code
_entity_poly.pdbx_strand_id
1 'polypeptide(L)'
;KAYDMKNQIDNETKHKRSEILIKLAEKNKKEFEENLIGKEFDVLFEQKDGDFFEGHTKNYVKVYVETNKDLSGKLIDVKIKEIKNNKVIGELLI
;
A
#
# COMPACT_ATOMS: atom_id res chain seq x y z
N LYS A 1 31.67 15.46 8.90
CA LYS A 1 30.53 14.52 9.06
C LYS A 1 29.23 15.31 9.01
N ALA A 2 28.05 14.70 8.79
CA ALA A 2 26.78 15.44 8.78
C ALA A 2 26.52 16.25 10.07
N TYR A 3 27.13 15.83 11.18
CA TYR A 3 27.16 16.54 12.47
C TYR A 3 27.83 17.93 12.42
N ASP A 4 28.83 18.14 11.55
CA ASP A 4 29.63 19.38 11.52
C ASP A 4 29.04 20.46 10.60
N MET A 5 27.91 20.19 9.94
CA MET A 5 27.29 21.14 9.02
C MET A 5 26.70 22.32 9.80
N LYS A 6 27.04 23.53 9.38
CA LYS A 6 26.51 24.78 9.96
C LYS A 6 24.98 24.86 9.78
N ASN A 7 24.29 25.55 10.69
CA ASN A 7 22.83 25.73 10.70
C ASN A 7 22.02 24.44 10.91
N GLN A 8 22.46 23.58 11.84
CA GLN A 8 21.65 22.43 12.26
C GLN A 8 20.30 22.91 12.78
N ILE A 9 19.24 22.34 12.22
CA ILE A 9 17.90 22.48 12.77
C ILE A 9 17.81 21.60 14.02
N ASP A 10 17.18 22.16 15.06
CA ASP A 10 16.96 21.47 16.33
C ASP A 10 16.07 20.23 16.13
N ASN A 11 16.18 19.28 17.07
CA ASN A 11 15.48 18.01 16.96
C ASN A 11 13.96 18.16 17.06
N GLU A 12 13.46 19.15 17.81
CA GLU A 12 12.02 19.38 17.96
C GLU A 12 11.41 19.83 16.63
N THR A 13 12.06 20.76 15.93
CA THR A 13 11.64 21.22 14.60
C THR A 13 11.72 20.09 13.57
N LYS A 14 12.79 19.27 13.60
CA LYS A 14 12.91 18.09 12.72
C LYS A 14 11.77 17.10 12.96
N HIS A 15 11.46 16.81 14.23
CA HIS A 15 10.39 15.91 14.63
C HIS A 15 9.02 16.44 14.17
N LYS A 16 8.71 17.72 14.43
CA LYS A 16 7.47 18.36 13.99
C LYS A 16 7.27 18.26 12.48
N ARG A 17 8.32 18.49 11.69
CA ARG A 17 8.25 18.37 10.23
C ARG A 17 8.03 16.92 9.78
N SER A 18 8.70 15.96 10.42
CA SER A 18 8.51 14.53 10.15
C SER A 18 7.05 14.13 10.36
N GLU A 19 6.46 14.51 11.48
CA GLU A 19 5.05 14.22 11.79
C GLU A 19 4.07 14.81 10.77
N ILE A 20 4.32 16.04 10.31
CA ILE A 20 3.50 16.67 9.26
C ILE A 20 3.61 15.89 7.95
N LEU A 21 4.83 15.49 7.56
CA LEU A 21 5.06 14.73 6.33
C LEU A 21 4.43 13.34 6.37
N ILE A 22 4.50 12.64 7.50
CA ILE A 22 3.86 11.33 7.69
C ILE A 22 2.34 11.45 7.49
N LYS A 23 1.70 12.40 8.16
CA LYS A 23 0.25 12.64 8.03
C LYS A 23 -0.16 12.99 6.61
N LEU A 24 0.65 13.80 5.91
CA LEU A 24 0.40 14.16 4.52
C LEU A 24 0.54 12.94 3.59
N ALA A 25 1.57 12.11 3.81
CA ALA A 25 1.79 10.89 3.05
C ALA A 25 0.64 9.89 3.24
N GLU A 26 0.18 9.69 4.49
CA GLU A 26 -0.96 8.82 4.80
C GLU A 26 -2.25 9.30 4.12
N LYS A 27 -2.51 10.62 4.15
CA LYS A 27 -3.66 11.22 3.45
C LYS A 27 -3.59 10.97 1.95
N ASN A 28 -2.47 11.31 1.32
CA ASN A 28 -2.30 11.17 -0.13
C ASN A 28 -2.38 9.71 -0.57
N LYS A 29 -1.80 8.79 0.22
CA LYS A 29 -1.88 7.35 -0.01
C LYS A 29 -3.34 6.89 0.02
N LYS A 30 -4.09 7.28 1.05
CA LYS A 30 -5.49 6.90 1.19
C LYS A 30 -6.33 7.43 0.02
N GLU A 31 -6.20 8.70 -0.34
CA GLU A 31 -6.92 9.29 -1.48
C GLU A 31 -6.57 8.57 -2.79
N PHE A 32 -5.29 8.20 -2.99
CA PHE A 32 -4.87 7.44 -4.15
C PHE A 32 -5.50 6.05 -4.18
N GLU A 33 -5.46 5.31 -3.06
CA GLU A 33 -6.05 3.98 -2.95
C GLU A 33 -7.57 4.02 -3.14
N GLU A 34 -8.26 5.01 -2.58
CA GLU A 34 -9.71 5.18 -2.71
C GLU A 34 -10.12 5.35 -4.18
N ASN A 35 -9.30 6.05 -4.96
CA ASN A 35 -9.50 6.20 -6.40
C ASN A 35 -9.29 4.89 -7.19
N LEU A 36 -8.81 3.81 -6.58
CA LEU A 36 -8.67 2.50 -7.22
C LEU A 36 -9.94 1.65 -7.08
N ILE A 37 -10.83 1.97 -6.12
CA ILE A 37 -12.05 1.20 -5.87
C ILE A 37 -12.91 1.13 -7.14
N GLY A 38 -13.36 -0.09 -7.46
CA GLY A 38 -14.17 -0.40 -8.64
C GLY A 38 -13.37 -0.60 -9.93
N LYS A 39 -12.06 -0.31 -9.94
CA LYS A 39 -11.17 -0.57 -11.08
C LYS A 39 -10.54 -1.95 -11.01
N GLU A 40 -10.05 -2.41 -12.15
CA GLU A 40 -9.44 -3.72 -12.34
C GLU A 40 -7.94 -3.57 -12.58
N PHE A 41 -7.16 -4.46 -11.99
CA PHE A 41 -5.71 -4.47 -12.11
C PHE A 41 -5.17 -5.90 -12.19
N ASP A 42 -4.16 -6.08 -13.03
CA ASP A 42 -3.27 -7.24 -12.95
C ASP A 42 -2.54 -7.23 -11.60
N VAL A 43 -2.68 -8.31 -10.82
CA VAL A 43 -1.99 -8.48 -9.53
C VAL A 43 -1.10 -9.72 -9.58
N LEU A 44 0.19 -9.54 -9.29
CA LEU A 44 1.12 -10.64 -9.11
C LEU A 44 1.08 -11.09 -7.65
N PHE A 45 0.58 -12.30 -7.41
CA PHE A 45 0.46 -12.87 -6.07
C PHE A 45 1.75 -13.56 -5.63
N GLU A 46 2.19 -13.26 -4.42
CA GLU A 46 3.50 -13.71 -3.92
C GLU A 46 3.33 -14.63 -2.70
N GLN A 47 2.55 -14.21 -1.70
CA GLN A 47 2.47 -14.91 -0.43
C GLN A 47 1.07 -14.89 0.19
N LYS A 48 0.84 -15.85 1.08
CA LYS A 48 -0.38 -15.97 1.89
C LYS A 48 -0.23 -15.18 3.20
N ASP A 49 -1.25 -14.42 3.57
CA ASP A 49 -1.38 -13.66 4.81
C ASP A 49 -2.72 -14.01 5.49
N GLY A 50 -2.70 -15.01 6.38
CA GLY A 50 -3.92 -15.52 7.02
C GLY A 50 -4.90 -16.12 5.99
N ASP A 51 -6.13 -15.61 5.97
CA ASP A 51 -7.16 -16.01 5.01
C ASP A 51 -7.05 -15.30 3.65
N PHE A 52 -6.08 -14.39 3.52
CA PHE A 52 -5.84 -13.64 2.30
C PHE A 52 -4.60 -14.15 1.56
N PHE A 53 -4.60 -13.97 0.25
CA PHE A 53 -3.38 -13.94 -0.55
C PHE A 53 -3.04 -12.50 -0.89
N GLU A 54 -1.79 -12.12 -0.72
CA GLU A 54 -1.31 -10.79 -1.07
C GLU A 54 -0.48 -10.80 -2.36
N GLY A 55 -0.59 -9.69 -3.07
CA GLY A 55 0.15 -9.45 -4.29
C GLY A 55 0.31 -7.96 -4.57
N HIS A 56 1.04 -7.66 -5.64
CA HIS A 56 1.31 -6.28 -6.04
C HIS A 56 0.80 -6.02 -7.45
N THR A 57 0.18 -4.85 -7.65
CA THR A 57 -0.08 -4.33 -9.00
C THR A 57 1.22 -3.83 -9.64
N LYS A 58 1.19 -3.55 -10.96
CA LYS A 58 2.32 -2.92 -11.68
C LYS A 58 2.78 -1.59 -11.07
N ASN A 59 1.87 -0.86 -10.42
CA ASN A 59 2.16 0.40 -9.72
C ASN A 59 2.49 0.18 -8.23
N TYR A 60 2.87 -1.05 -7.85
CA TYR A 60 3.27 -1.44 -6.49
C TYR A 60 2.19 -1.24 -5.42
N VAL A 61 0.91 -1.23 -5.82
CA VAL A 61 -0.18 -1.25 -4.85
C VAL A 61 -0.30 -2.67 -4.32
N LYS A 62 -0.16 -2.83 -3.01
CA LYS A 62 -0.39 -4.12 -2.35
C LYS A 62 -1.88 -4.40 -2.24
N VAL A 63 -2.32 -5.50 -2.83
CA VAL A 63 -3.71 -5.94 -2.89
C VAL A 63 -3.85 -7.27 -2.17
N TYR A 64 -4.94 -7.42 -1.44
CA TYR A 64 -5.29 -8.64 -0.70
C TYR A 64 -6.58 -9.21 -1.27
N VAL A 65 -6.60 -10.53 -1.43
CA VAL A 65 -7.78 -11.27 -1.88
C VAL A 65 -8.02 -12.41 -0.91
N GLU A 66 -9.23 -12.51 -0.38
CA GLU A 66 -9.63 -13.65 0.46
C GLU A 66 -9.80 -14.89 -0.41
N THR A 67 -8.98 -15.92 -0.17
CA THR A 67 -9.01 -17.14 -0.98
C THR A 67 -8.28 -18.30 -0.30
N ASN A 68 -8.82 -19.50 -0.50
CA ASN A 68 -8.17 -20.75 -0.11
C ASN A 68 -7.29 -21.35 -1.22
N LYS A 69 -7.30 -20.75 -2.42
CA LYS A 69 -6.47 -21.20 -3.54
C LYS A 69 -5.04 -20.70 -3.38
N ASP A 70 -4.07 -21.52 -3.76
CA ASP A 70 -2.69 -21.06 -3.90
C ASP A 70 -2.54 -20.23 -5.19
N LEU A 71 -2.17 -18.96 -5.00
CA LEU A 71 -1.97 -18.00 -6.07
C LEU A 71 -0.49 -17.66 -6.30
N SER A 72 0.45 -18.27 -5.59
CA SER A 72 1.88 -17.93 -5.67
C SER A 72 2.40 -17.96 -7.11
N GLY A 73 3.03 -16.86 -7.51
CA GLY A 73 3.62 -16.68 -8.85
C GLY A 73 2.61 -16.43 -9.97
N LYS A 74 1.32 -16.24 -9.66
CA LYS A 74 0.28 -16.00 -10.67
C LYS A 74 -0.01 -14.51 -10.81
N LEU A 75 -0.14 -14.08 -12.06
CA LEU A 75 -0.68 -12.78 -12.44
C LEU A 75 -2.17 -12.97 -12.76
N ILE A 76 -3.05 -12.34 -11.99
CA ILE A 76 -4.51 -12.50 -12.13
C ILE A 76 -5.18 -11.12 -12.06
N ASP A 77 -6.23 -10.93 -12.87
CA ASP A 77 -7.06 -9.73 -12.82
C ASP A 77 -7.87 -9.67 -11.52
N VAL A 78 -7.77 -8.54 -10.83
CA VAL A 78 -8.44 -8.29 -9.56
C VAL A 78 -9.22 -6.99 -9.64
N LYS A 79 -10.50 -7.04 -9.27
CA LYS A 79 -11.31 -5.84 -9.08
C LYS A 79 -11.19 -5.37 -7.64
N ILE A 80 -10.81 -4.10 -7.44
CA ILE A 80 -10.70 -3.51 -6.11
C ILE A 80 -12.09 -3.25 -5.55
N LYS A 81 -12.40 -3.79 -4.37
CA LYS A 81 -13.70 -3.64 -3.72
C LYS A 81 -13.74 -2.53 -2.69
N GLU A 82 -12.78 -2.54 -1.78
CA GLU A 82 -12.78 -1.65 -0.64
C GLU A 82 -11.37 -1.47 -0.07
N ILE A 83 -11.25 -0.50 0.83
CA ILE A 83 -10.06 -0.31 1.66
C ILE A 83 -10.48 -0.50 3.10
N LYS A 84 -9.86 -1.46 3.77
CA LYS A 84 -10.19 -1.82 5.15
C LYS A 84 -8.91 -1.98 5.94
N ASN A 85 -8.81 -1.32 7.09
CA ASN A 85 -7.62 -1.37 7.96
C ASN A 85 -6.29 -1.09 7.20
N ASN A 86 -6.28 -0.08 6.32
CA ASN A 86 -5.15 0.25 5.44
C ASN A 86 -4.70 -0.86 4.48
N LYS A 87 -5.59 -1.83 4.19
CA LYS A 87 -5.39 -2.85 3.16
C LYS A 87 -6.35 -2.61 2.00
N VAL A 88 -5.83 -2.68 0.78
CA VAL A 88 -6.64 -2.66 -0.44
C VAL A 88 -7.16 -4.08 -0.67
N ILE A 89 -8.47 -4.27 -0.55
CA ILE A 89 -9.12 -5.58 -0.70
C ILE A 89 -9.76 -5.68 -2.07
N GLY A 90 -9.51 -6.78 -2.77
CA GLY A 90 -10.07 -7.06 -4.08
C GLY A 90 -10.76 -8.42 -4.19
N GLU A 91 -11.39 -8.65 -5.33
CA GLU A 91 -11.93 -9.95 -5.75
C GLU A 91 -11.26 -10.42 -7.03
N LEU A 92 -11.00 -11.73 -7.12
CA LEU A 92 -10.49 -12.33 -8.36
C LEU A 92 -11.56 -12.28 -9.44
N LEU A 93 -11.16 -11.87 -10.64
CA LEU A 93 -11.94 -12.06 -11.86
C LEU A 93 -11.46 -13.37 -12.49
N ILE A 94 -12.31 -14.40 -12.42
CA ILE A 94 -12.03 -15.76 -12.94
C ILE A 94 -13.22 -16.26 -13.75
#